data_AF-A0A5S4T8H0-F1
#
_entry.id   AF-A0A5S4T8H0-F1
#
_cell.length_a   1.000
_cell.length_b   1.000
_cell.length_c   1.000
_cell.angle_alpha   90.00
_cell.angle_beta   90.00
_cell.angle_gamma   90.00
#
_symmetry.space_group_name_H-M   'P 1'
#
loop_
_entity.id
_entity.type
_entity.pdbx_description
1 polymer ?
#
loop_
_entity_poly.entity_id
_entity_poly.type
_entity_poly.pdbx_seq_one_letter_code
_entity_poly.pdbx_strand_id
1 'polypeptide(L)'
;RETKLNFATEGCHLYTAYPELINNSIEFSEFDEMYYGCRAKYTKMEIMSNGDIIPCIAFLGINRTKQNAFEKNLLDIWYDDLLYGEIRSFRTKNSKCLSCGLVKICEGGCYVNLIKEKSLEYFRDSVCKL
;
A
#
# COMPACT_ATOMS: atom_id res chain seq x y z
N ARG A 1 9.24 27.32 -31.00
CA ARG A 1 9.87 25.99 -30.84
C ARG A 1 9.26 25.39 -29.58
N GLU A 2 8.37 24.42 -29.69
CA GLU A 2 7.82 23.74 -28.53
C GLU A 2 8.87 22.77 -27.98
N THR A 3 9.23 22.96 -26.71
CA THR A 3 10.17 22.09 -26.01
C THR A 3 9.40 20.85 -25.53
N LYS A 4 9.68 19.68 -26.12
CA LYS A 4 9.16 18.41 -25.58
C LYS A 4 9.84 18.12 -24.25
N LEU A 5 9.08 18.23 -23.16
CA LEU A 5 9.53 17.85 -21.83
C LEU A 5 9.27 16.35 -21.65
N ASN A 6 10.33 15.56 -21.46
CA ASN A 6 10.21 14.15 -21.07
C ASN A 6 10.35 14.07 -19.54
N PHE A 7 9.35 13.50 -18.87
CA PHE A 7 9.37 13.31 -17.43
C PHE A 7 8.80 11.95 -17.05
N ALA A 8 9.23 11.43 -15.90
CA ALA A 8 8.66 10.26 -15.25
C ALA A 8 8.11 10.67 -13.88
N THR A 9 6.96 10.12 -13.51
CA THR A 9 6.32 10.39 -12.22
C THR A 9 6.22 9.12 -11.40
N GLU A 10 6.47 9.25 -10.10
CA GLU A 10 6.41 8.15 -9.16
C GLU A 10 5.62 8.56 -7.92
N GLY A 11 4.95 7.60 -7.31
CA GLY A 11 4.16 7.82 -6.10
C GLY A 11 3.11 6.74 -5.91
N CYS A 12 2.79 6.45 -4.65
CA CYS A 12 1.67 5.57 -4.33
C CYS A 12 0.36 6.19 -4.83
N HIS A 13 -0.59 5.34 -5.26
CA HIS A 13 -1.93 5.75 -5.69
C HIS A 13 -1.97 6.74 -6.87
N LEU A 14 -0.89 6.90 -7.63
CA LEU A 14 -0.86 7.77 -8.81
C LEU A 14 -1.95 7.39 -9.83
N TYR A 15 -2.28 6.10 -9.94
CA TYR A 15 -3.37 5.59 -10.77
C TYR A 15 -4.75 6.22 -10.46
N THR A 16 -4.97 6.78 -9.26
CA THR A 16 -6.23 7.45 -8.92
C THR A 16 -6.46 8.77 -9.67
N ALA A 17 -5.42 9.28 -10.34
CA ALA A 17 -5.51 10.46 -11.20
C ALA A 17 -5.91 10.12 -12.65
N TYR A 18 -6.12 8.85 -12.98
CA TYR A 18 -6.45 8.36 -14.33
C TYR A 18 -7.82 7.68 -14.37
N PRO A 19 -8.93 8.39 -14.06
CA PRO A 19 -10.27 7.81 -14.03
C PRO A 19 -10.67 7.14 -15.34
N GLU A 20 -10.17 7.63 -16.48
CA GLU A 20 -10.42 7.09 -17.82
C GLU A 20 -9.86 5.67 -18.02
N LEU A 21 -8.86 5.28 -17.22
CA LEU A 21 -8.27 3.94 -17.25
C LEU A 21 -8.92 3.00 -16.24
N ILE A 22 -9.80 3.49 -15.37
CA ILE A 22 -10.38 2.72 -14.27
C ILE A 22 -11.80 2.31 -14.64
N ASN A 23 -12.00 1.00 -14.79
CA ASN A 23 -13.30 0.40 -15.02
C ASN A 23 -13.42 -0.93 -14.26
N ASN A 24 -14.63 -1.46 -14.16
CA ASN A 24 -14.92 -2.68 -13.41
C ASN A 24 -14.64 -3.98 -14.19
N SER A 25 -14.11 -3.87 -15.41
CA SER A 25 -13.67 -5.01 -16.23
C SER A 25 -12.16 -5.27 -16.13
N ILE A 26 -11.44 -4.55 -15.27
CA ILE A 26 -10.01 -4.81 -15.04
C ILE A 26 -9.86 -6.14 -14.30
N GLU A 27 -9.09 -7.04 -14.90
CA GLU A 27 -8.66 -8.29 -14.28
C GLU A 27 -7.15 -8.24 -14.05
N PHE A 28 -6.71 -8.70 -12.88
CA PHE A 28 -5.30 -8.85 -12.54
C PHE A 28 -4.96 -10.33 -12.51
N SER A 29 -3.77 -10.68 -13.00
CA SER A 29 -3.19 -11.99 -12.67
C SER A 29 -2.92 -12.08 -11.17
N GLU A 30 -2.72 -13.30 -10.66
CA GLU A 30 -2.37 -13.51 -9.24
C GLU A 30 -1.13 -12.70 -8.84
N PHE A 31 -0.12 -12.64 -9.72
CA PHE A 31 1.08 -11.85 -9.48
C PHE A 31 0.79 -10.34 -9.50
N ASP A 32 0.02 -9.86 -10.48
CA ASP A 32 -0.28 -8.44 -10.65
C ASP A 32 -1.07 -7.87 -9.46
N GLU A 33 -1.99 -8.66 -8.90
CA GLU A 33 -2.77 -8.28 -7.71
C GLU A 33 -1.86 -8.03 -6.48
N MET A 34 -0.74 -8.75 -6.40
CA MET A 34 0.25 -8.62 -5.33
C MET A 34 1.32 -7.57 -5.64
N TYR A 35 1.65 -7.39 -6.92
CA TYR A 35 2.72 -6.51 -7.38
C TYR A 35 2.29 -5.05 -7.44
N TYR A 36 1.12 -4.78 -8.04
CA TYR A 36 0.59 -3.42 -8.20
C TYR A 36 -0.01 -2.87 -6.91
N GLY A 37 -0.18 -1.55 -6.88
CA GLY A 37 -0.74 -0.84 -5.73
C GLY A 37 0.25 -0.67 -4.58
N CYS A 38 -0.16 -1.05 -3.37
CA CYS A 38 0.68 -0.87 -2.18
C CYS A 38 1.82 -1.90 -2.12
N ARG A 39 3.03 -1.46 -2.49
CA ARG A 39 4.24 -2.30 -2.49
C ARG A 39 4.65 -2.84 -1.12
N ALA A 40 4.22 -2.17 -0.05
CA ALA A 40 4.48 -2.58 1.33
C ALA A 40 3.86 -3.94 1.69
N LYS A 41 2.87 -4.43 0.91
CA LYS A 41 2.25 -5.73 1.17
C LYS A 41 3.19 -6.89 0.85
N TYR A 42 3.62 -7.01 -0.39
CA TYR A 42 4.24 -8.24 -0.90
C TYR A 42 5.54 -8.04 -1.68
N THR A 43 5.97 -6.79 -1.93
CA THR A 43 7.11 -6.53 -2.84
C THR A 43 8.14 -5.56 -2.29
N LYS A 44 8.06 -5.21 -1.00
CA LYS A 44 8.98 -4.26 -0.36
C LYS A 44 9.23 -4.60 1.12
N MET A 45 10.49 -4.44 1.51
CA MET A 45 10.98 -4.44 2.88
C MET A 45 11.97 -3.29 3.03
N GLU A 46 11.85 -2.51 4.10
CA GLU A 46 12.76 -1.42 4.41
C GLU A 46 13.38 -1.66 5.78
N ILE A 47 14.71 -1.57 5.87
CA ILE A 47 15.49 -1.81 7.09
C ILE A 47 16.13 -0.49 7.50
N MET A 48 15.81 -0.04 8.71
CA MET A 48 16.36 1.18 9.28
C MET A 48 17.79 0.97 9.80
N SER A 49 18.51 2.07 10.08
CA SER A 49 19.90 2.00 10.55
C SER A 49 20.08 1.32 11.91
N ASN A 50 19.05 1.30 12.75
CA ASN A 50 19.03 0.59 14.03
C ASN A 50 18.62 -0.90 13.90
N GLY A 51 18.36 -1.36 12.68
CA GLY A 51 17.92 -2.72 12.39
C GLY A 51 16.40 -2.90 12.35
N ASP A 52 15.60 -1.87 12.68
CA ASP A 52 14.14 -1.99 12.62
C ASP A 52 13.68 -2.34 11.19
N ILE A 53 12.90 -3.41 11.07
CA ILE A 53 12.26 -3.80 9.82
C ILE A 53 10.86 -3.22 9.75
N ILE A 54 10.56 -2.54 8.65
CA ILE A 54 9.24 -1.97 8.38
C ILE A 54 8.78 -2.30 6.93
N PRO A 55 7.47 -2.49 6.70
CA PRO A 55 6.94 -2.72 5.35
C PRO A 55 7.13 -1.52 4.40
N CYS A 56 7.17 -0.31 4.96
CA CYS A 56 7.34 0.95 4.24
C CYS A 56 7.78 2.05 5.21
N ILE A 57 8.53 3.05 4.73
CA ILE A 57 8.94 4.21 5.55
C ILE A 57 7.80 4.89 6.31
N ALA A 58 6.57 4.82 5.80
CA ALA A 58 5.39 5.37 6.47
C ALA A 58 5.14 4.76 7.86
N PHE A 59 5.63 3.53 8.13
CA PHE A 59 5.54 2.87 9.44
C PHE A 59 6.54 3.41 10.47
N LEU A 60 7.47 4.28 10.09
CA LEU A 60 8.42 4.90 11.03
C LEU A 60 7.69 5.64 12.16
N GLY A 61 6.60 6.35 11.84
CA GLY A 61 5.76 7.06 12.80
C GLY A 61 4.72 6.20 13.53
N ILE A 62 4.68 4.89 13.28
CA ILE A 62 3.74 3.98 13.93
C ILE A 62 4.36 3.46 15.22
N ASN A 63 3.68 3.75 16.34
CA ASN A 63 4.09 3.35 17.68
C ASN A 63 3.73 1.87 17.96
N ARG A 64 4.42 0.98 17.25
CA ARG A 64 4.35 -0.47 17.39
C ARG A 64 5.78 -1.04 17.39
N THR A 65 5.92 -2.19 18.02
CA THR A 65 7.17 -2.96 18.02
C THR A 65 7.57 -3.32 16.59
N LYS A 66 8.85 -3.18 16.29
CA LYS A 66 9.47 -3.54 15.01
C LYS A 66 10.48 -4.63 15.28
N GLN A 67 10.53 -5.65 14.42
CA GLN A 67 11.54 -6.70 14.54
C GLN A 67 12.91 -6.18 14.07
N ASN A 68 13.99 -6.78 14.55
CA ASN A 68 15.34 -6.33 14.27
C ASN A 68 16.07 -7.27 13.30
N ALA A 69 16.56 -6.72 12.19
CA ALA A 69 17.31 -7.42 11.15
C ALA A 69 18.67 -7.95 11.61
N PHE A 70 19.25 -7.39 12.67
CA PHE A 70 20.53 -7.84 13.22
C PHE A 70 20.38 -9.03 14.17
N GLU A 71 19.14 -9.37 14.56
CA GLU A 71 18.86 -10.42 15.56
C GLU A 71 18.08 -11.61 14.98
N LYS A 72 17.39 -11.44 13.84
CA LYS A 72 16.48 -12.44 13.26
C LYS A 72 16.63 -12.57 11.75
N ASN A 73 16.26 -13.74 11.23
CA ASN A 73 16.27 -14.00 9.79
C ASN A 73 15.19 -13.17 9.07
N LEU A 74 15.55 -12.54 7.95
CA LEU A 74 14.63 -11.74 7.15
C LEU A 74 13.43 -12.55 6.62
N LEU A 75 13.64 -13.83 6.32
CA LEU A 75 12.58 -14.72 5.85
C LEU A 75 11.55 -14.98 6.94
N ASP A 76 11.98 -15.28 8.16
CA ASP A 76 11.08 -15.49 9.30
C ASP A 76 10.25 -14.22 9.56
N ILE A 77 10.91 -13.05 9.54
CA ILE A 77 10.21 -11.77 9.70
C ILE A 77 9.22 -11.55 8.53
N TRP A 78 9.59 -11.88 7.30
CA TRP A 78 8.71 -11.72 6.14
C TRP A 78 7.40 -12.50 6.26
N TYR A 79 7.42 -13.67 6.92
CA TYR A 79 6.24 -14.50 7.13
C TYR A 79 5.46 -14.15 8.41
N ASP A 80 6.16 -13.90 9.52
CA ASP A 80 5.55 -13.88 10.85
C ASP A 80 5.34 -12.47 11.44
N ASP A 81 5.83 -11.43 10.77
CA ASP A 81 5.74 -10.06 11.29
C ASP A 81 4.29 -9.53 11.32
N LEU A 82 3.92 -8.94 12.45
CA LEU A 82 2.58 -8.41 12.69
C LEU A 82 2.24 -7.23 11.75
N LEU A 83 3.19 -6.35 11.46
CA LEU A 83 2.93 -5.17 10.61
C LEU A 83 2.65 -5.61 9.16
N TYR A 84 3.40 -6.61 8.68
CA TYR A 84 3.11 -7.26 7.40
C TYR A 84 1.77 -8.00 7.41
N GLY A 85 1.48 -8.78 8.46
CA GLY A 85 0.21 -9.49 8.61
C GLY A 85 -1.00 -8.55 8.54
N GLU A 86 -0.95 -7.44 9.28
CA GLU A 86 -2.01 -6.43 9.33
C GLU A 86 -2.25 -5.77 7.97
N ILE A 87 -1.21 -5.27 7.29
CA ILE A 87 -1.39 -4.59 5.99
C ILE A 87 -1.81 -5.55 4.87
N ARG A 88 -1.39 -6.83 4.91
CA ARG A 88 -1.78 -7.86 3.93
C ARG A 88 -3.21 -8.33 4.11
N SER A 89 -3.68 -8.40 5.36
CA SER A 89 -5.03 -8.88 5.71
C SER A 89 -6.10 -7.80 5.70
N PHE A 90 -5.71 -6.52 5.73
CA PHE A 90 -6.66 -5.41 5.71
C PHE A 90 -7.58 -5.43 4.48
N ARG A 91 -8.88 -5.21 4.70
CA ARG A 91 -9.91 -5.11 3.66
C ARG A 91 -10.84 -3.94 3.97
N THR A 92 -11.15 -3.14 2.96
CA THR A 92 -12.10 -2.03 3.10
C THR A 92 -13.55 -2.50 3.11
N LYS A 93 -14.40 -1.77 3.84
CA LYS A 93 -15.87 -1.85 3.81
C LYS A 93 -16.51 -0.61 3.20
N ASN A 94 -15.70 0.31 2.66
CA ASN A 94 -16.20 1.51 2.01
C ASN A 94 -16.94 1.15 0.71
N SER A 95 -18.22 1.52 0.60
CA SER A 95 -19.09 1.14 -0.52
C SER A 95 -18.56 1.57 -1.89
N LYS A 96 -17.92 2.76 -1.97
CA LYS A 96 -17.31 3.25 -3.21
C LYS A 96 -16.06 2.47 -3.61
N CYS A 97 -15.32 1.97 -2.62
CA CYS A 97 -14.14 1.15 -2.88
C CYS A 97 -14.54 -0.27 -3.30
N LEU A 98 -15.57 -0.84 -2.67
CA LEU A 98 -16.07 -2.18 -3.02
C LEU A 98 -16.59 -2.27 -4.47
N SER A 99 -17.05 -1.17 -5.05
CA SER A 99 -17.49 -1.10 -6.45
C SER A 99 -16.39 -0.64 -7.42
N CYS A 100 -15.16 -0.42 -6.94
CA CYS A 100 -14.04 0.05 -7.75
C CYS A 100 -13.24 -1.13 -8.34
N GLY A 101 -12.97 -1.11 -9.65
CA GLY A 101 -12.16 -2.12 -10.33
C GLY A 101 -10.72 -2.28 -9.79
N LEU A 102 -10.22 -1.32 -9.00
CA LEU A 102 -8.89 -1.38 -8.37
C LEU A 102 -8.91 -1.79 -6.90
N VAL A 103 -10.05 -2.27 -6.37
CA VAL A 103 -10.20 -2.55 -4.93
C VAL A 103 -9.10 -3.45 -4.39
N LYS A 104 -8.74 -4.52 -5.11
CA LYS A 104 -7.79 -5.53 -4.64
C LYS A 104 -6.36 -5.02 -4.44
N ILE A 105 -5.96 -4.01 -5.22
CA ILE A 105 -4.61 -3.41 -5.14
C ILE A 105 -4.58 -2.16 -4.25
N CYS A 106 -5.75 -1.61 -3.86
CA CYS A 106 -5.87 -0.32 -3.18
C CYS A 106 -6.49 -0.40 -1.78
N GLU A 107 -7.59 -1.15 -1.62
CA GLU A 107 -8.31 -1.33 -0.35
C GLU A 107 -8.67 -0.01 0.37
N GLY A 108 -9.00 1.04 -0.38
CA GLY A 108 -9.40 2.33 0.18
C GLY A 108 -8.27 3.33 0.43
N GLY A 109 -7.01 2.98 0.16
CA GLY A 109 -5.88 3.91 0.11
C GLY A 109 -4.67 3.46 0.93
N CYS A 110 -3.90 4.42 1.44
CA CYS A 110 -2.68 4.10 2.18
C CYS A 110 -3.04 3.59 3.57
N TYR A 111 -2.80 2.30 3.84
CA TYR A 111 -3.11 1.66 5.13
C TYR A 111 -2.65 2.48 6.35
N VAL A 112 -1.44 3.05 6.30
CA VAL A 112 -0.88 3.87 7.38
C VAL A 112 -1.69 5.15 7.65
N ASN A 113 -2.33 5.72 6.63
CA ASN A 113 -3.26 6.84 6.82
C ASN A 113 -4.58 6.34 7.40
N LEU A 114 -5.12 5.23 6.89
CA LEU A 114 -6.40 4.68 7.33
C LEU A 114 -6.42 4.33 8.82
N ILE A 115 -5.35 3.73 9.35
CA ILE A 115 -5.28 3.35 10.77
C ILE A 115 -5.23 4.53 11.75
N LYS A 116 -5.04 5.77 11.26
CA LYS A 116 -5.11 6.99 12.07
C LYS A 116 -6.56 7.46 12.24
N GLU A 117 -7.48 6.94 11.44
CA GLU A 117 -8.88 7.32 11.42
C GLU A 117 -9.71 6.47 12.38
N LYS A 118 -10.82 7.03 12.88
CA LYS A 118 -11.70 6.35 13.85
C LYS A 118 -12.36 5.09 13.28
N SER A 119 -12.61 5.06 11.97
CA SER A 119 -13.31 3.97 11.30
C SER A 119 -12.56 3.56 10.05
N LEU A 120 -11.39 2.94 10.26
CA LEU A 120 -10.40 2.65 9.23
C LEU A 120 -10.97 1.86 8.03
N GLU A 121 -11.87 0.90 8.26
CA GLU A 121 -12.46 0.06 7.20
C GLU A 121 -13.43 0.86 6.31
N TYR A 122 -14.09 1.89 6.84
CA TYR A 122 -15.08 2.69 6.12
C TYR A 122 -14.51 3.99 5.57
N PHE A 123 -13.38 4.44 6.12
CA PHE A 123 -12.68 5.61 5.63
C PHE A 123 -12.06 5.34 4.26
N ARG A 124 -12.06 6.38 3.42
CA ARG A 124 -11.41 6.36 2.11
C ARG A 124 -10.38 7.47 2.09
N ASP A 125 -9.13 7.12 1.77
CA ASP A 125 -8.03 8.07 1.79
C ASP A 125 -8.30 9.27 0.86
N SER A 126 -8.12 10.47 1.43
CA SER A 126 -8.30 11.77 0.74
C SER A 126 -7.37 12.00 -0.45
N VAL A 127 -6.30 11.19 -0.56
CA VAL A 127 -5.42 11.16 -1.74
C VAL A 127 -6.20 10.75 -2.99
N CYS A 128 -7.16 9.84 -2.88
CA CYS A 128 -7.94 9.34 -4.01
C CYS A 128 -8.89 10.42 -4.56
N LYS A 129 -8.72 10.78 -5.84
CA LYS A 129 -9.52 11.81 -6.52
C LYS A 129 -10.76 11.30 -7.25
N LEU A 130 -11.00 9.99 -7.20
CA LEU A 130 -12.16 9.34 -7.81
C LEU A 130 -13.46 9.64 -7.06
#